data_AF-Q9F9J2-F1
#
_entry.id   AF-Q9F9J2-F1
#
_cell.length_a   1.000
_cell.length_b   1.000
_cell.length_c   1.000
_cell.angle_alpha   90.00
_cell.angle_beta   90.00
_cell.angle_gamma   90.00
#
_symmetry.space_group_name_H-M   'P 1'
#
loop_
_entity.id
_entity.type
_entity.pdbx_description
1 polymer ?
#
loop_
_entity_poly.entity_id
_entity_poly.type
_entity_poly.pdbx_seq_one_letter_code
_entity_poly.pdbx_strand_id
1 'polypeptide(L)'
;MKKHRVIAALALAGGLAVSSAQAEGHYVPGVEGLQGASVPPPGFYYLGYLVNYNIDDFRAPGTSSNLPGHNRGTVTALSNRFVWISQYKLLGADYGMEAIVPVMRTSLTINAAGISDTRSGVGDVYLGPLLLGWHGQQWDAVAAAGVWLDSASTSHPASPGKGFKSTMLTGGLTCITSTAPKPGPALA
;
A
#
# COMPACT_ATOMS: atom_id res chain seq x y z
N MET A 1 -28.01 12.90 -35.08
CA MET A 1 -27.12 11.84 -34.53
C MET A 1 -26.03 12.48 -33.67
N LYS A 2 -26.26 12.77 -32.38
CA LYS A 2 -25.23 13.42 -31.53
C LYS A 2 -25.52 13.44 -30.02
N LYS A 3 -25.85 12.33 -29.35
CA LYS A 3 -26.03 12.33 -27.87
C LYS A 3 -25.74 10.99 -27.16
N HIS A 4 -24.60 10.32 -27.38
CA HIS A 4 -24.27 9.09 -26.61
C HIS A 4 -22.81 8.97 -26.17
N ARG A 5 -22.09 10.07 -25.90
CA ARG A 5 -20.66 10.00 -25.48
C ARG A 5 -20.35 10.43 -24.05
N VAL A 6 -21.34 10.71 -23.20
CA VAL A 6 -21.09 11.26 -21.85
C VAL A 6 -21.29 10.24 -20.70
N ILE A 7 -21.79 9.04 -20.95
CA ILE A 7 -22.20 8.13 -19.85
C ILE A 7 -21.06 7.22 -19.34
N ALA A 8 -19.93 7.10 -20.04
CA ALA A 8 -18.85 6.18 -19.61
C ALA A 8 -17.96 6.71 -18.47
N ALA A 9 -18.04 8.00 -18.11
CA ALA A 9 -17.12 8.62 -17.13
C ALA A 9 -17.66 8.71 -15.70
N LEU A 10 -18.95 8.41 -15.46
CA LEU A 10 -19.55 8.50 -14.11
C LEU A 10 -19.66 7.16 -13.36
N ALA A 11 -19.33 6.04 -14.00
CA ALA A 11 -19.48 4.72 -13.38
C ALA A 11 -18.32 4.31 -12.45
N LEU A 12 -17.20 5.06 -12.41
CA LEU A 12 -16.03 4.74 -11.59
C LEU A 12 -15.92 5.54 -10.29
N ALA A 13 -16.95 6.32 -9.93
CA ALA A 13 -16.97 7.12 -8.70
C ALA A 13 -17.73 6.46 -7.53
N GLY A 14 -18.36 5.29 -7.75
CA GLY A 14 -19.32 4.69 -6.80
C GLY A 14 -18.82 3.49 -5.98
N GLY A 15 -17.53 3.14 -6.03
CA GLY A 15 -17.07 1.81 -5.60
C GLY A 15 -16.11 1.72 -4.41
N LEU A 16 -15.71 2.82 -3.78
CA LEU A 16 -14.83 2.76 -2.60
C LEU A 16 -15.68 2.83 -1.34
N ALA A 17 -16.40 1.74 -1.06
CA ALA A 17 -16.81 1.46 0.30
C ALA A 17 -15.53 1.35 1.13
N VAL A 18 -15.33 2.30 2.04
CA VAL A 18 -14.29 2.21 3.07
C VAL A 18 -14.69 1.04 3.96
N SER A 19 -14.20 -0.16 3.64
CA SER A 19 -14.23 -1.26 4.59
C SER A 19 -13.45 -0.79 5.82
N SER A 20 -14.03 -1.00 6.99
CA SER A 20 -13.40 -0.72 8.28
C SER A 20 -12.00 -1.33 8.27
N ALA A 21 -10.98 -0.46 8.22
CA ALA A 21 -9.60 -0.87 8.32
C ALA A 21 -9.47 -1.66 9.63
N GLN A 22 -9.23 -2.97 9.50
CA GLN A 22 -8.64 -3.73 10.58
C GLN A 22 -7.37 -2.96 10.99
N ALA A 23 -7.19 -2.71 12.28
CA ALA A 23 -6.05 -1.96 12.82
C ALA A 23 -4.68 -2.61 12.51
N GLU A 24 -4.68 -3.74 11.79
CA GLU A 24 -3.53 -4.49 11.30
C GLU A 24 -3.51 -4.65 9.76
N GLY A 25 -3.94 -3.64 9.00
CA GLY A 25 -3.79 -3.65 7.54
C GLY A 25 -2.32 -3.81 7.12
N HIS A 26 -2.07 -4.58 6.05
CA HIS A 26 -0.72 -4.74 5.45
C HIS A 26 -0.11 -3.43 4.91
N TYR A 27 -0.89 -2.34 4.86
CA TYR A 27 -0.47 -1.06 4.29
C TYR A 27 -0.19 -0.01 5.35
N VAL A 28 0.98 0.61 5.29
CA VAL A 28 1.29 1.83 6.05
C VAL A 28 0.85 3.03 5.19
N PRO A 29 -0.15 3.82 5.62
CA PRO A 29 -0.59 4.98 4.86
C PRO A 29 0.51 6.05 4.79
N GLY A 30 0.55 6.82 3.69
CA GLY A 30 1.39 8.02 3.55
C GLY A 30 2.80 7.81 3.01
N VAL A 31 3.17 6.58 2.62
CA VAL A 31 4.48 6.27 2.06
C VAL A 31 4.66 6.81 0.62
N GLU A 32 3.56 6.95 -0.13
CA GLU A 32 3.57 7.53 -1.47
C GLU A 32 3.16 9.00 -1.46
N GLY A 33 3.97 9.84 -2.09
CA GLY A 33 3.79 11.29 -2.12
C GLY A 33 2.83 11.77 -3.23
N LEU A 34 3.03 12.99 -3.70
CA LEU A 34 2.17 13.67 -4.69
C LEU A 34 2.00 12.91 -6.01
N GLN A 35 2.92 12.00 -6.34
CA GLN A 35 2.91 11.16 -7.54
C GLN A 35 2.52 9.70 -7.26
N GLY A 36 1.89 9.38 -6.11
CA GLY A 36 1.46 8.02 -5.80
C GLY A 36 0.44 7.43 -6.79
N ALA A 37 -0.25 8.29 -7.56
CA ALA A 37 -1.12 7.86 -8.65
C ALA A 37 -0.46 7.89 -10.05
N SER A 38 0.83 8.19 -10.14
CA SER A 38 1.57 8.30 -11.40
C SER A 38 2.40 7.04 -11.64
N VAL A 39 2.16 6.38 -12.77
CA VAL A 39 2.96 5.24 -13.25
C VAL A 39 4.09 5.74 -14.17
N PRO A 40 5.32 5.20 -14.08
CA PRO A 40 6.41 5.59 -14.97
C PRO A 40 6.25 5.00 -16.38
N PRO A 41 7.05 5.45 -17.38
CA PRO A 41 7.06 4.85 -18.72
C PRO A 41 7.41 3.35 -18.71
N PRO A 42 7.21 2.62 -19.82
CA PRO A 42 7.54 1.20 -19.89
C PRO A 42 8.98 0.87 -19.45
N GLY A 43 9.14 -0.15 -18.62
CA GLY A 43 10.42 -0.48 -18.00
C GLY A 43 10.28 -1.29 -16.72
N PHE A 44 11.40 -1.52 -16.05
CA PHE A 44 11.45 -2.17 -14.74
C PHE A 44 11.98 -1.17 -13.70
N TYR A 45 11.28 -1.04 -12.59
CA TYR A 45 11.54 -0.08 -11.54
C TYR A 45 11.61 -0.76 -10.19
N TYR A 46 12.49 -0.24 -9.34
CA TYR A 46 12.61 -0.66 -7.96
C TYR A 46 12.35 0.53 -7.04
N LEU A 47 11.52 0.31 -6.02
CA LEU A 47 11.22 1.28 -4.98
C LEU A 47 11.47 0.64 -3.63
N GLY A 48 12.29 1.28 -2.79
CA GLY A 48 12.56 0.85 -1.43
C GLY A 48 11.97 1.84 -0.43
N TYR A 49 11.03 1.39 0.39
CA TYR A 49 10.41 2.23 1.41
C TYR A 49 10.84 1.78 2.79
N LEU A 50 11.62 2.61 3.49
CA LEU A 50 12.00 2.38 4.88
C LEU A 50 11.04 3.12 5.80
N VAL A 51 10.35 2.37 6.65
CA VAL A 51 9.46 2.90 7.69
C VAL A 51 10.00 2.46 9.04
N ASN A 52 10.11 3.41 9.97
CA ASN A 52 10.31 3.14 11.38
C ASN A 52 9.10 3.69 12.16
N TYR A 53 8.45 2.82 12.90
CA TYR A 53 7.26 3.13 13.68
C TYR A 53 7.50 2.75 15.14
N ASN A 54 7.19 3.67 16.04
CA ASN A 54 7.28 3.45 17.49
C ASN A 54 5.86 3.47 18.08
N ILE A 55 5.58 2.49 18.94
CA ILE A 55 4.34 2.31 19.66
C ILE A 55 4.63 2.63 21.11
N ASP A 56 4.11 3.75 21.59
CA ASP A 56 4.31 4.19 22.97
C ASP A 56 3.19 3.69 23.92
N ASP A 57 2.04 3.33 23.37
CA ASP A 57 0.88 2.85 24.10
C ASP A 57 0.06 1.83 23.29
N PHE A 58 -0.59 0.89 23.99
CA PHE A 58 -1.52 -0.07 23.41
C PHE A 58 -2.92 0.17 23.99
N ARG A 59 -3.98 0.07 23.17
CA ARG A 59 -5.36 0.20 23.65
C ARG A 59 -5.88 -1.13 24.18
N ALA A 60 -6.63 -1.08 25.29
CA ALA A 60 -7.31 -2.26 25.80
C ALA A 60 -8.47 -2.65 24.85
N PRO A 61 -8.63 -3.94 24.51
CA PRO A 61 -9.60 -4.38 23.52
C PRO A 61 -11.01 -3.86 23.79
N GLY A 62 -11.65 -3.27 22.78
CA GLY A 62 -13.01 -2.74 22.88
C GLY A 62 -13.16 -1.45 23.69
N THR A 63 -12.06 -0.79 24.07
CA THR A 63 -12.09 0.46 24.86
C THR A 63 -11.25 1.55 24.22
N SER A 64 -11.48 2.79 24.64
CA SER A 64 -10.58 3.92 24.34
C SER A 64 -9.44 4.04 25.36
N SER A 65 -9.34 3.16 26.35
CA SER A 65 -8.32 3.25 27.40
C SER A 65 -7.03 2.53 27.00
N ASN A 66 -5.88 3.01 27.49
CA ASN A 66 -4.61 2.32 27.31
C ASN A 66 -4.55 1.07 28.21
N LEU A 67 -3.82 0.05 27.78
CA LEU A 67 -3.42 -1.07 28.62
C LEU A 67 -2.59 -0.53 29.79
N PRO A 68 -2.86 -0.96 31.03
CA PRO A 68 -2.08 -0.53 32.18
C PRO A 68 -0.62 -0.99 32.07
N GLY A 69 0.29 -0.21 32.65
CA GLY A 69 1.73 -0.50 32.66
C GLY A 69 2.48 0.13 31.47
N HIS A 70 3.75 -0.22 31.35
CA HIS A 70 4.64 0.31 30.30
C HIS A 70 4.63 -0.65 29.12
N ASN A 71 3.83 -0.37 28.10
CA ASN A 71 3.68 -1.24 26.93
C ASN A 71 4.26 -0.52 25.71
N ARG A 72 5.37 -1.02 25.15
CA ARG A 72 6.07 -0.39 24.02
C ARG A 72 6.27 -1.36 22.87
N GLY A 73 6.38 -0.82 21.67
CA GLY A 73 6.77 -1.57 20.49
C GLY A 73 7.54 -0.72 19.50
N THR A 74 8.36 -1.37 18.69
CA THR A 74 9.03 -0.72 17.55
C THR A 74 8.95 -1.66 16.36
N VAL A 75 8.51 -1.13 15.23
CA VAL A 75 8.48 -1.83 13.94
C VAL A 75 9.34 -1.06 12.97
N THR A 76 10.39 -1.70 12.45
CA THR A 76 11.16 -1.18 11.33
C THR A 76 10.90 -2.07 10.13
N ALA A 77 10.44 -1.52 9.02
CA ALA A 77 10.14 -2.27 7.81
C ALA A 77 10.79 -1.61 6.59
N LEU A 78 11.45 -2.42 5.77
CA LEU A 78 11.91 -2.07 4.44
C LEU A 78 11.04 -2.82 3.43
N SER A 79 10.15 -2.11 2.76
CA SER A 79 9.30 -2.65 1.71
C SER A 79 10.00 -2.53 0.36
N ASN A 80 10.39 -3.67 -0.20
CA ASN A 80 11.02 -3.76 -1.51
C ASN A 80 9.93 -3.95 -2.56
N ARG A 81 9.64 -2.93 -3.34
CA ARG A 81 8.64 -2.97 -4.41
C ARG A 81 9.33 -3.03 -5.76
N PHE A 82 8.92 -4.00 -6.56
CA PHE A 82 9.35 -4.19 -7.94
C PHE A 82 8.17 -3.93 -8.84
N VAL A 83 8.33 -3.03 -9.81
CA VAL A 83 7.26 -2.65 -10.74
C VAL A 83 7.75 -2.89 -12.16
N TRP A 84 6.97 -3.61 -12.95
CA TRP A 84 7.21 -3.77 -14.37
C TRP A 84 6.06 -3.13 -15.14
N ILE A 85 6.39 -2.19 -16.03
CA ILE A 85 5.43 -1.55 -16.94
C ILE A 85 5.69 -2.06 -18.36
N SER A 86 4.64 -2.58 -18.96
CA SER A 86 4.63 -3.13 -20.31
C SER A 86 4.68 -2.03 -21.37
N GLN A 87 5.10 -2.40 -22.58
CA GLN A 87 5.01 -1.54 -23.77
C GLN A 87 3.55 -1.44 -24.29
N TYR A 88 2.67 -2.31 -23.82
CA TYR A 88 1.27 -2.37 -24.27
C TYR A 88 0.36 -1.59 -23.34
N LYS A 89 -0.65 -0.95 -23.94
CA LYS A 89 -1.74 -0.31 -23.18
C LYS A 89 -2.92 -1.26 -23.02
N LEU A 90 -3.55 -1.23 -21.85
CA LEU A 90 -4.80 -1.92 -21.56
C LEU A 90 -5.84 -0.87 -21.16
N LEU A 91 -7.00 -0.84 -21.82
CA LEU A 91 -8.06 0.15 -21.56
C LEU A 91 -7.59 1.61 -21.65
N GLY A 92 -6.62 1.89 -22.53
CA GLY A 92 -5.99 3.20 -22.68
C GLY A 92 -5.02 3.59 -21.56
N ALA A 93 -4.84 2.73 -20.56
CA ALA A 93 -3.85 2.87 -19.48
C ALA A 93 -2.55 2.15 -19.83
N ASP A 94 -1.44 2.60 -19.26
CA ASP A 94 -0.21 1.83 -19.20
C ASP A 94 -0.41 0.63 -18.28
N TYR A 95 -0.18 -0.57 -18.81
CA TYR A 95 -0.35 -1.81 -18.08
C TYR A 95 0.96 -2.22 -17.42
N GLY A 96 0.88 -2.61 -16.16
CA GLY A 96 2.00 -3.13 -15.42
C GLY A 96 1.61 -4.19 -14.40
N MET A 97 2.63 -4.68 -13.72
CA MET A 97 2.54 -5.62 -12.63
C MET A 97 3.51 -5.21 -11.54
N GLU A 98 3.25 -5.63 -10.31
CA GLU A 98 4.13 -5.35 -9.19
C GLU A 98 4.24 -6.49 -8.20
N ALA A 99 5.34 -6.50 -7.45
CA ALA A 99 5.55 -7.38 -6.32
C ALA A 99 6.15 -6.58 -5.16
N ILE A 100 5.71 -6.85 -3.94
CA ILE A 100 6.24 -6.21 -2.73
C ILE A 100 6.75 -7.28 -1.77
N VAL A 101 8.01 -7.15 -1.37
CA VAL A 101 8.68 -8.03 -0.42
C VAL A 101 9.10 -7.20 0.81
N PRO A 102 8.30 -7.22 1.89
CA PRO A 102 8.64 -6.51 3.10
C PRO A 102 9.66 -7.30 3.92
N VAL A 103 10.72 -6.63 4.36
CA VAL A 103 11.66 -7.14 5.36
C VAL A 103 11.49 -6.29 6.61
N MET A 104 11.13 -6.90 7.73
CA MET A 104 10.82 -6.15 8.93
C MET A 104 11.49 -6.72 10.17
N ARG A 105 11.70 -5.83 11.14
CA ARG A 105 12.09 -6.12 12.50
C ARG A 105 11.03 -5.53 13.43
N THR A 106 10.44 -6.39 14.24
CA THR A 106 9.42 -6.02 15.21
C THR A 106 9.93 -6.35 16.61
N SER A 107 9.85 -5.38 17.50
CA SER A 107 10.13 -5.52 18.93
C SER A 107 8.87 -5.14 19.69
N LEU A 108 8.39 -6.01 20.56
CA LEU A 108 7.20 -5.81 21.38
C LEU A 108 7.54 -6.07 22.84
N THR A 109 7.10 -5.18 23.71
CA THR A 109 7.16 -5.33 25.17
C THR A 109 5.81 -4.92 25.72
N ILE A 110 4.96 -5.91 25.99
CA ILE A 110 3.62 -5.73 26.55
C ILE A 110 3.61 -6.34 27.94
N ASN A 111 3.96 -5.54 28.95
CA ASN A 111 4.07 -5.95 30.34
C ASN A 111 2.73 -6.47 30.89
N ALA A 112 1.61 -5.88 30.47
CA ALA A 112 0.28 -6.32 30.87
C ALA A 112 -0.04 -7.78 30.50
N ALA A 113 0.61 -8.31 29.45
CA ALA A 113 0.42 -9.67 28.94
C ALA A 113 1.65 -10.56 29.14
N GLY A 114 2.70 -10.07 29.81
CA GLY A 114 3.97 -10.79 29.98
C GLY A 114 4.72 -11.05 28.66
N ILE A 115 4.46 -10.27 27.61
CA ILE A 115 5.08 -10.45 26.29
C ILE A 115 6.32 -9.57 26.20
N SER A 116 7.47 -10.19 25.95
CA SER A 116 8.68 -9.50 25.49
C SER A 116 9.27 -10.32 24.35
N ASP A 117 9.17 -9.79 23.13
CA ASP A 117 9.59 -10.51 21.95
C ASP A 117 10.21 -9.58 20.91
N THR A 118 11.21 -10.09 20.20
CA THR A 118 11.84 -9.39 19.08
C THR A 118 12.13 -10.37 17.97
N ARG A 119 11.66 -10.06 16.76
CA ARG A 119 11.85 -10.90 15.58
C ARG A 119 12.23 -10.05 14.38
N SER A 120 12.92 -10.67 13.45
CA SER A 120 13.21 -10.11 12.13
C SER A 120 12.93 -11.16 11.08
N GLY A 121 12.38 -10.75 9.95
CA GLY A 121 12.06 -11.67 8.88
C GLY A 121 11.39 -11.00 7.70
N VAL A 122 11.16 -11.82 6.67
CA VAL A 122 10.35 -11.43 5.52
C VAL A 122 8.89 -11.54 5.94
N GLY A 123 8.13 -10.47 5.68
CA GLY A 123 6.69 -10.45 5.87
C GLY A 123 5.95 -11.08 4.68
N ASP A 124 4.63 -11.05 4.75
CA ASP A 124 3.78 -11.57 3.70
C ASP A 124 4.11 -10.87 2.36
N VAL A 125 4.24 -11.64 1.28
CA VAL A 125 4.57 -11.09 -0.04
C VAL A 125 3.29 -10.63 -0.73
N TYR A 126 3.33 -9.44 -1.35
CA TYR A 126 2.26 -8.96 -2.22
C TYR A 126 2.59 -9.25 -3.68
N LEU A 127 1.58 -9.70 -4.43
CA LEU A 127 1.64 -9.81 -5.89
C LEU A 127 0.45 -9.07 -6.50
N GLY A 128 0.74 -8.06 -7.31
CA GLY A 128 -0.23 -7.27 -8.07
C GLY A 128 -0.11 -7.54 -9.56
N PRO A 129 -0.86 -8.50 -10.13
CA PRO A 129 -0.82 -8.77 -11.56
C PRO A 129 -1.52 -7.71 -12.41
N LEU A 130 -2.20 -6.75 -11.79
CA LEU A 130 -2.88 -5.66 -12.47
C LEU A 130 -2.48 -4.33 -11.86
N LEU A 131 -1.77 -3.52 -12.63
CA LEU A 131 -1.50 -2.11 -12.39
C LEU A 131 -1.85 -1.34 -13.67
N LEU A 132 -2.70 -0.34 -13.57
CA LEU A 132 -3.16 0.50 -14.67
C LEU A 132 -2.90 1.96 -14.35
N GLY A 133 -2.16 2.65 -15.21
CA GLY A 133 -1.89 4.09 -15.11
C GLY A 133 -2.52 4.88 -16.26
N TRP A 134 -3.35 5.87 -15.95
CA TRP A 134 -3.85 6.84 -16.92
C TRP A 134 -3.21 8.20 -16.70
N HIS A 135 -2.78 8.83 -17.78
CA HIS A 135 -2.06 10.09 -17.76
C HIS A 135 -2.82 11.15 -18.55
N GLY A 136 -3.19 12.24 -17.86
CA GLY A 136 -3.73 13.45 -18.45
C GLY A 136 -2.74 14.62 -18.39
N GLN A 137 -3.14 15.77 -18.94
CA GLN A 137 -2.31 16.98 -18.93
C GLN A 137 -2.02 17.50 -17.51
N GLN A 138 -2.98 17.37 -16.60
CA GLN A 138 -2.90 17.89 -15.22
C GLN A 138 -3.40 16.87 -14.19
N TRP A 139 -3.58 15.62 -14.61
CA TRP A 139 -4.03 14.56 -13.71
C TRP A 139 -3.33 13.25 -14.03
N ASP A 140 -3.23 12.39 -13.02
CA ASP A 140 -2.89 10.98 -13.15
C ASP A 140 -3.88 10.17 -12.35
N ALA A 141 -4.28 9.02 -12.87
CA ALA A 141 -5.06 8.05 -12.12
C ALA A 141 -4.37 6.69 -12.15
N VAL A 142 -4.47 5.97 -11.05
CA VAL A 142 -4.00 4.59 -10.93
C VAL A 142 -5.14 3.69 -10.45
N ALA A 143 -5.19 2.48 -11.00
CA ALA A 143 -5.94 1.39 -10.43
C ALA A 143 -5.04 0.15 -10.38
N ALA A 144 -5.00 -0.52 -9.23
CA ALA A 144 -4.27 -1.77 -9.08
C ALA A 144 -5.09 -2.81 -8.32
N ALA A 145 -4.80 -4.08 -8.59
CA ALA A 145 -5.39 -5.19 -7.89
C ALA A 145 -4.35 -6.28 -7.68
N GLY A 146 -4.34 -6.85 -6.47
CA GLY A 146 -3.41 -7.89 -6.10
C GLY A 146 -3.76 -8.56 -4.79
N VAL A 147 -2.87 -9.45 -4.34
CA VAL A 147 -3.09 -10.30 -3.18
C VAL A 147 -1.84 -10.30 -2.31
N TRP A 148 -2.02 -10.06 -1.02
CA TRP A 148 -1.06 -10.41 0.01
C TRP A 148 -1.19 -11.89 0.31
N LEU A 149 -0.07 -12.59 0.22
CA LEU A 149 0.03 -14.01 0.55
C LEU A 149 0.11 -14.22 2.06
N ASP A 150 0.03 -15.46 2.49
CA ASP A 150 0.23 -15.93 3.86
C ASP A 150 1.60 -16.61 4.01
N SER A 151 2.62 -16.03 3.36
CA SER A 151 3.93 -16.66 3.17
C SER A 151 4.88 -16.49 4.37
N ALA A 152 4.59 -15.55 5.28
CA ALA A 152 5.46 -15.29 6.41
C ALA A 152 5.06 -16.04 7.68
N SER A 153 6.05 -16.26 8.55
CA SER A 153 5.83 -16.95 9.82
C SER A 153 4.88 -16.17 10.73
N THR A 154 4.07 -16.89 11.50
CA THR A 154 3.10 -16.37 12.49
C THR A 154 3.30 -16.97 13.89
N SER A 155 4.41 -17.68 14.11
CA SER A 155 4.62 -18.51 15.31
C SER A 155 4.84 -17.74 16.61
N HIS A 156 5.05 -16.41 16.56
CA HIS A 156 5.39 -15.59 17.70
C HIS A 156 4.65 -14.25 17.68
N PRO A 157 4.49 -13.56 18.82
CA PRO A 157 3.84 -12.24 18.88
C PRO A 157 4.49 -11.18 18.00
N ALA A 158 5.83 -11.18 17.86
CA ALA A 158 6.54 -10.23 17.00
C ALA A 158 6.76 -10.75 15.56
N SER A 159 6.12 -11.87 15.19
CA SER A 159 6.28 -12.46 13.86
C SER A 159 5.83 -11.51 12.73
N PRO A 160 6.49 -11.56 11.56
CA PRO A 160 6.23 -10.62 10.47
C PRO A 160 5.00 -10.98 9.60
N GLY A 161 4.49 -12.22 9.68
CA GLY A 161 3.29 -12.64 8.95
C GLY A 161 2.01 -12.35 9.70
N LYS A 162 0.92 -12.19 8.96
CA LYS A 162 -0.43 -11.97 9.52
C LYS A 162 -1.29 -13.23 9.55
N GLY A 163 -0.90 -14.28 8.81
CA GLY A 163 -1.55 -15.58 8.85
C GLY A 163 -2.84 -15.71 8.03
N PHE A 164 -3.09 -14.74 7.16
CA PHE A 164 -4.22 -14.77 6.24
C PHE A 164 -3.85 -14.09 4.93
N LYS A 165 -4.48 -14.55 3.85
CA LYS A 165 -4.41 -13.88 2.55
C LYS A 165 -5.38 -12.71 2.50
N SER A 166 -4.99 -11.65 1.81
CA SER A 166 -5.85 -10.46 1.65
C SER A 166 -5.81 -9.96 0.22
N THR A 167 -6.98 -9.75 -0.37
CA THR A 167 -7.09 -9.06 -1.66
C THR A 167 -7.05 -7.55 -1.42
N MET A 168 -6.16 -6.87 -2.14
CA MET A 168 -6.03 -5.42 -2.09
C MET A 168 -6.41 -4.84 -3.44
N LEU A 169 -7.36 -3.91 -3.40
CA LEU A 169 -7.72 -3.05 -4.52
C LEU A 169 -7.20 -1.65 -4.20
N THR A 170 -6.43 -1.07 -5.11
CA THR A 170 -5.85 0.27 -4.97
C THR A 170 -6.42 1.17 -6.04
N GLY A 171 -6.82 2.37 -5.65
CA GLY A 171 -7.23 3.43 -6.54
C GLY A 171 -6.63 4.75 -6.09
N GLY A 172 -6.11 5.54 -7.02
CA GLY A 172 -5.53 6.84 -6.73
C GLY A 172 -5.81 7.83 -7.85
N LEU A 173 -5.92 9.10 -7.48
CA LEU A 173 -6.04 10.23 -8.40
C LEU A 173 -5.18 11.37 -7.89
N THR A 174 -4.26 11.85 -8.71
CA THR A 174 -3.52 13.08 -8.49
C THR A 174 -4.04 14.13 -9.45
N CYS A 175 -4.42 15.29 -8.94
CA CYS A 175 -4.76 16.47 -9.75
C CYS A 175 -3.78 17.61 -9.42
N ILE A 176 -3.16 18.19 -10.44
CA ILE A 176 -2.20 19.28 -10.31
C ILE A 176 -2.88 20.57 -10.77
N THR A 177 -3.07 21.51 -9.84
CA THR A 177 -3.77 22.79 -10.09
C THR A 177 -2.82 23.93 -10.50
N SER A 178 -1.58 23.60 -10.89
CA SER A 178 -0.57 24.59 -11.27
C SER A 178 -0.85 25.22 -12.64
N THR A 179 -0.46 26.48 -12.80
CA THR A 179 -0.41 27.18 -14.09
C THR A 179 0.73 26.68 -14.99
N ALA A 180 1.75 26.04 -14.40
CA ALA A 180 2.80 25.38 -15.14
C ALA A 180 2.36 23.98 -15.61
N PRO A 181 2.79 23.51 -16.80
CA PRO A 181 2.55 22.15 -17.24
C PRO A 181 3.07 21.14 -16.22
N LYS A 182 2.35 20.04 -16.04
CA LYS A 182 2.79 18.92 -15.21
C LYS A 182 4.14 18.39 -15.75
N PRO A 183 5.17 18.24 -14.91
CA PRO A 183 6.39 17.56 -15.31
C PRO A 183 6.05 16.12 -15.74
N GLY A 184 6.71 15.64 -16.80
CA GLY A 184 6.54 14.25 -17.26
C GLY A 184 6.82 13.25 -16.12
N PRO A 185 6.35 11.99 -16.24
CA PRO A 185 6.61 10.99 -15.22
C PRO A 185 8.12 10.91 -14.97
N ALA A 186 8.51 11.11 -13.70
CA ALA A 186 9.92 11.11 -13.32
C ALA A 186 10.49 9.72 -13.62
N LEU A 187 11.64 9.69 -14.32
CA LEU A 187 12.45 8.49 -14.38
C LEU A 187 13.00 8.27 -12.97
N ALA A 188 12.61 7.17 -12.34
CA ALA A 188 13.23 6.72 -11.10
C ALA A 188 14.65 6.22 -11.37
#